data_AF-A0A2S5R1T9-F1
#
_entry.id   AF-A0A2S5R1T9-F1
#
_cell.length_a   1.000
_cell.length_b   1.000
_cell.length_c   1.000
_cell.angle_alpha   90.00
_cell.angle_beta   90.00
_cell.angle_gamma   90.00
#
_symmetry.space_group_name_H-M   'P 1'
#
loop_
_entity.id
_entity.type
_entity.pdbx_description
1 polymer ?
#
loop_
_entity_poly.entity_id
_entity_poly.type
_entity_poly.pdbx_seq_one_letter_code
_entity_poly.pdbx_strand_id
1 'polypeptide(L)'
;MTTVSDSFLAKRARHSRSAEVKSKLDYPVIDTDIHTNEFGPLLEDYIAQYGGAKIVDEFRKHLKDGLNFLAAEWYKLTPEERRNRRIHRPAFWALPAKNTYDLATASLPALLYERLQEQGSDYGVLYPNITLFPQHTNREDLRRALSRAINHYHADVYAPYKDRLTPVAVIPLHTPEEGIEEVEFAVKNLGLKTLIIPGAIRRPIKSIAEKYPFKYHPEVGGHAHWLDFFGLDSEYDYDPFWKKVIELGVNPTTHSGSQGWDARSSISSYMFNHIGHFADASEALAKSLFFGGVTNRFPQLRVGLLEGGAAWGSNVFTHLIDRYVKRNRDAVQSYNPENLDQDFLYELFQQYGADLVKDRKFTKEEIADLAFGVGFGRQFQVQKPEDIDDFALAGITKVEDIKDRWVDNFYFGNEADDRTVVQAFNPKTNQLGVKVNALYSSDSGHWDVPEFTETLAETYDLVKDGAITEEDFKSLVFTNPYNFYTANNKDFFKGTAVEEKLKQSATKQAA
;
A
#
# COMPACT_ATOMS: atom_id res chain seq x y z
N MET A 1 46.33 2.64 6.11
CA MET A 1 45.41 3.17 7.13
C MET A 1 44.82 4.46 6.57
N THR A 2 43.60 4.41 6.08
CA THR A 2 42.86 5.60 5.65
C THR A 2 42.48 6.39 6.90
N THR A 3 42.94 7.63 7.01
CA THR A 3 42.54 8.56 8.08
C THR A 3 41.05 8.85 7.92
N VAL A 4 40.26 8.45 8.91
CA VAL A 4 38.85 8.78 9.00
C VAL A 4 38.71 10.30 9.19
N SER A 5 37.81 10.95 8.47
CA SER A 5 37.67 12.42 8.53
C SER A 5 37.04 12.87 9.86
N ASP A 6 37.39 14.07 10.33
CA ASP A 6 36.76 14.68 11.51
C ASP A 6 35.24 14.82 11.36
N SER A 7 34.78 15.07 10.12
CA SER A 7 33.35 15.12 9.79
C SER A 7 32.64 13.78 10.02
N PHE A 8 33.28 12.66 9.67
CA PHE A 8 32.75 11.33 9.95
C PHE A 8 32.70 11.06 11.46
N LEU A 9 33.77 11.38 12.19
CA LEU A 9 33.81 11.17 13.65
C LEU A 9 32.73 12.01 14.36
N ALA A 10 32.55 13.27 13.95
CA ALA A 10 31.52 14.14 14.50
C ALA A 10 30.10 13.63 14.22
N LYS A 11 29.84 13.12 13.01
CA LYS A 11 28.54 12.53 12.64
C LYS A 11 28.26 11.24 13.42
N ARG A 12 29.26 10.38 13.58
CA ARG A 12 29.16 9.13 14.35
C ARG A 12 28.98 9.36 15.86
N ALA A 13 29.54 10.44 16.39
CA ALA A 13 29.39 10.81 17.80
C ALA A 13 28.09 11.57 18.11
N ARG A 14 27.22 11.80 17.11
CA ARG A 14 26.01 12.59 17.27
C ARG A 14 25.05 11.89 18.22
N HIS A 15 24.49 12.69 19.12
CA HIS A 15 23.44 12.26 20.01
C HIS A 15 22.16 11.90 19.24
N SER A 16 21.53 10.77 19.59
CA SER A 16 20.25 10.34 19.02
C SER A 16 19.12 10.40 20.05
N ARG A 17 18.11 11.23 19.80
CA ARG A 17 16.86 11.25 20.58
C ARG A 17 16.11 9.93 20.49
N SER A 18 16.10 9.31 19.31
CA SER A 18 15.41 8.03 19.12
C SER A 18 16.03 6.91 19.94
N ALA A 19 17.36 6.88 20.05
CA ALA A 19 18.07 5.95 20.93
C ALA A 19 17.74 6.19 22.41
N GLU A 20 17.60 7.45 22.85
CA GLU A 20 17.16 7.77 24.22
C GLU A 20 15.75 7.26 24.51
N VAL A 21 14.81 7.48 23.58
CA VAL A 21 13.43 6.96 23.72
C VAL A 21 13.47 5.44 23.82
N LYS A 22 14.15 4.78 22.87
CA LYS A 22 14.28 3.33 22.83
C LYS A 22 14.86 2.75 24.12
N SER A 23 15.84 3.43 24.73
CA SER A 23 16.50 2.96 25.96
C SER A 23 15.55 2.80 27.16
N LYS A 24 14.39 3.48 27.11
CA LYS A 24 13.36 3.46 28.15
C LYS A 24 12.30 2.38 27.92
N LEU A 25 12.30 1.73 26.75
CA LEU A 25 11.29 0.73 26.38
C LEU A 25 11.71 -0.67 26.82
N ASP A 26 10.78 -1.40 27.44
CA ASP A 26 10.94 -2.80 27.86
C ASP A 26 10.48 -3.81 26.80
N TYR A 27 10.10 -3.33 25.60
CA TYR A 27 9.72 -4.13 24.44
C TYR A 27 10.55 -3.76 23.20
N PRO A 28 10.62 -4.64 22.19
CA PRO A 28 11.28 -4.36 20.91
C PRO A 28 10.58 -3.27 20.11
N VAL A 29 11.34 -2.52 19.31
CA VAL A 29 10.82 -1.63 18.26
C VAL A 29 11.05 -2.30 16.90
N ILE A 30 9.99 -2.51 16.13
CA ILE A 30 10.05 -3.10 14.79
C ILE A 30 9.69 -2.01 13.78
N ASP A 31 10.65 -1.64 12.95
CA ASP A 31 10.43 -0.78 11.79
C ASP A 31 9.99 -1.64 10.61
N THR A 32 8.81 -1.35 10.10
CA THR A 32 8.18 -2.14 9.05
C THR A 32 8.45 -1.62 7.65
N ASP A 33 9.15 -0.49 7.51
CA ASP A 33 9.47 0.12 6.22
C ASP A 33 10.75 0.98 6.29
N ILE A 34 11.87 0.41 5.85
CA ILE A 34 13.15 1.11 5.63
C ILE A 34 13.56 0.94 4.18
N HIS A 35 13.85 2.05 3.49
CA HIS A 35 14.30 1.99 2.11
C HIS A 35 15.79 1.76 1.98
N THR A 36 16.14 1.03 0.93
CA THR A 36 17.52 0.69 0.60
C THR A 36 17.82 1.03 -0.85
N ASN A 37 19.04 1.50 -1.08
CA ASN A 37 19.54 1.81 -2.42
C ASN A 37 20.54 0.73 -2.84
N GLU A 38 20.24 0.07 -3.95
CA GLU A 38 21.04 -1.02 -4.47
C GLU A 38 22.32 -0.50 -5.12
N PHE A 39 23.42 -1.21 -4.90
CA PHE A 39 24.66 -0.92 -5.61
C PHE A 39 24.59 -1.52 -7.02
N GLY A 40 24.15 -0.69 -7.97
CA GLY A 40 23.89 -1.06 -9.36
C GLY A 40 24.90 -2.04 -9.99
N PRO A 41 26.22 -1.78 -9.94
CA PRO A 41 27.21 -2.68 -10.54
C PRO A 41 27.18 -4.11 -9.98
N LEU A 42 26.94 -4.29 -8.68
CA LEU A 42 26.81 -5.64 -8.10
C LEU A 42 25.47 -6.27 -8.48
N LEU A 43 24.38 -5.50 -8.49
CA LEU A 43 23.08 -6.00 -8.93
C LEU A 43 23.12 -6.48 -10.39
N GLU A 44 23.88 -5.81 -11.26
CA GLU A 44 24.06 -6.21 -12.65
C GLU A 44 24.63 -7.64 -12.81
N ASP A 45 25.46 -8.12 -11.87
CA ASP A 45 25.99 -9.49 -11.90
C ASP A 45 24.87 -10.53 -11.70
N TYR A 46 23.93 -10.26 -10.79
CA TYR A 46 22.75 -11.11 -10.57
C TYR A 46 21.78 -11.03 -11.76
N ILE A 47 21.60 -9.83 -12.33
CA ILE A 47 20.79 -9.67 -13.54
C ILE A 47 21.40 -10.46 -14.70
N ALA A 48 22.73 -10.44 -14.85
CA ALA A 48 23.42 -11.24 -15.86
C ALA A 48 23.22 -12.75 -15.63
N GLN A 49 23.22 -13.20 -14.36
CA GLN A 49 22.96 -14.60 -14.02
C GLN A 49 21.58 -15.09 -14.47
N TYR A 50 20.51 -14.29 -14.25
CA TYR A 50 19.14 -14.73 -14.50
C TYR A 50 18.58 -14.30 -15.87
N GLY A 51 18.99 -13.14 -16.38
CA GLY A 51 18.49 -12.54 -17.63
C GLY A 51 19.54 -12.44 -18.76
N GLY A 52 20.82 -12.66 -18.46
CA GLY A 52 21.91 -12.49 -19.42
C GLY A 52 22.22 -11.03 -19.77
N ALA A 53 23.26 -10.83 -20.59
CA ALA A 53 23.78 -9.50 -20.91
C ALA A 53 22.74 -8.55 -21.56
N LYS A 54 21.78 -9.08 -22.33
CA LYS A 54 20.72 -8.28 -22.95
C LYS A 54 19.81 -7.62 -21.92
N ILE A 55 19.47 -8.33 -20.85
CA ILE A 55 18.61 -7.78 -19.78
C ILE A 55 19.39 -6.75 -18.95
N VAL A 56 20.71 -6.94 -18.76
CA VAL A 56 21.58 -5.91 -18.16
C VAL A 56 21.56 -4.62 -18.98
N ASP A 57 21.68 -4.72 -20.30
CA ASP A 57 21.64 -3.53 -21.18
C ASP A 57 20.27 -2.83 -21.16
N GLU A 58 19.18 -3.60 -21.17
CA GLU A 58 17.83 -3.06 -21.00
C GLU A 58 17.63 -2.39 -19.64
N PHE A 59 18.12 -3.00 -18.55
CA PHE A 59 18.07 -2.42 -17.22
C PHE A 59 18.80 -1.07 -17.15
N ARG A 60 20.04 -1.00 -17.67
CA ARG A 60 20.81 0.25 -17.76
C ARG A 60 20.10 1.34 -18.57
N LYS A 61 19.41 0.94 -19.65
CA LYS A 61 18.61 1.87 -20.45
C LYS A 61 17.41 2.39 -19.64
N HIS A 62 16.66 1.50 -18.99
CA HIS A 62 15.53 1.90 -18.15
C HIS A 62 15.95 2.83 -17.01
N LEU A 63 17.09 2.58 -16.36
CA LEU A 63 17.62 3.48 -15.31
C LEU A 63 17.85 4.91 -15.84
N LYS A 64 18.40 5.06 -17.05
CA LYS A 64 18.62 6.38 -17.68
C LYS A 64 17.33 7.13 -18.01
N ASP A 65 16.23 6.40 -18.18
CA ASP A 65 14.91 6.94 -18.50
C ASP A 65 13.97 6.99 -17.28
N GLY A 66 14.49 6.77 -16.07
CA GLY A 66 13.72 6.86 -14.82
C GLY A 66 12.73 5.72 -14.63
N LEU A 67 13.06 4.54 -15.15
CA LEU A 67 12.31 3.29 -14.97
C LEU A 67 10.83 3.37 -15.45
N ASN A 68 10.50 4.31 -16.34
CA ASN A 68 9.16 4.65 -16.83
C ASN A 68 8.14 5.09 -15.76
N PHE A 69 8.43 4.89 -14.47
CA PHE A 69 7.55 5.23 -13.34
C PHE A 69 7.90 6.58 -12.72
N LEU A 70 9.19 6.96 -12.66
CA LEU A 70 9.63 8.26 -12.16
C LEU A 70 9.43 9.39 -13.20
N ALA A 71 8.71 9.12 -14.29
CA ALA A 71 8.44 10.03 -15.41
C ALA A 71 9.64 10.95 -15.75
N ALA A 72 10.88 10.42 -15.74
CA ALA A 72 12.09 11.26 -15.84
C ALA A 72 12.17 11.99 -17.18
N GLU A 73 11.47 11.49 -18.20
CA GLU A 73 11.27 12.22 -19.45
C GLU A 73 10.68 13.62 -19.24
N TRP A 74 9.88 13.84 -18.19
CA TRP A 74 9.32 15.14 -17.85
C TRP A 74 10.40 16.24 -17.80
N TYR A 75 11.58 15.94 -17.24
CA TYR A 75 12.69 16.90 -17.15
C TYR A 75 13.35 17.23 -18.50
N LYS A 76 13.18 16.36 -19.49
CA LYS A 76 13.71 16.53 -20.86
C LYS A 76 12.73 17.30 -21.77
N LEU A 77 11.46 17.42 -21.38
CA LEU A 77 10.39 18.06 -22.16
C LEU A 77 10.28 19.56 -21.90
N THR A 78 9.92 20.33 -22.94
CA THR A 78 9.50 21.73 -22.85
C THR A 78 8.14 21.86 -22.14
N PRO A 79 7.79 23.07 -21.63
CA PRO A 79 6.47 23.30 -21.05
C PRO A 79 5.29 22.99 -22.00
N GLU A 80 5.48 23.21 -23.31
CA GLU A 80 4.46 22.89 -24.32
C GLU A 80 4.31 21.38 -24.52
N GLU A 81 5.42 20.64 -24.63
CA GLU A 81 5.37 19.17 -24.74
C GLU A 81 4.75 18.53 -23.50
N ARG A 82 5.09 19.00 -22.29
CA ARG A 82 4.45 18.53 -21.05
C ARG A 82 2.93 18.76 -21.07
N ARG A 83 2.49 19.92 -21.58
CA ARG A 83 1.07 20.24 -21.72
C ARG A 83 0.37 19.35 -22.74
N ASN A 84 1.00 19.14 -23.90
CA ASN A 84 0.42 18.37 -25.00
C ASN A 84 0.38 16.87 -24.68
N ARG A 85 1.43 16.34 -24.04
CA ARG A 85 1.54 14.92 -23.67
C ARG A 85 0.92 14.59 -22.31
N ARG A 86 0.57 15.61 -21.51
CA ARG A 86 0.02 15.48 -20.16
C ARG A 86 0.87 14.63 -19.21
N ILE A 87 2.20 14.65 -19.37
CA ILE A 87 3.12 13.92 -18.49
C ILE A 87 3.10 14.60 -17.11
N HIS A 88 2.73 13.82 -16.08
CA HIS A 88 2.69 14.30 -14.71
C HIS A 88 4.10 14.64 -14.21
N ARG A 89 4.20 15.61 -13.29
CA ARG A 89 5.47 15.99 -12.68
C ARG A 89 5.86 14.94 -11.63
N PRO A 90 7.02 14.27 -11.78
CA PRO A 90 7.50 13.29 -10.80
C PRO A 90 8.23 13.94 -9.63
N ALA A 91 8.67 13.10 -8.70
CA ALA A 91 9.56 13.47 -7.59
C ALA A 91 10.88 14.09 -8.08
N PHE A 92 11.39 15.07 -7.34
CA PHE A 92 12.73 15.66 -7.54
C PHE A 92 13.46 15.75 -6.21
N TRP A 93 14.78 15.52 -6.23
CA TRP A 93 15.64 15.56 -5.03
C TRP A 93 15.07 14.74 -3.86
N ALA A 94 14.60 13.53 -4.17
CA ALA A 94 13.87 12.65 -3.24
C ALA A 94 14.75 11.96 -2.18
N LEU A 95 16.06 12.24 -2.14
CA LEU A 95 16.99 11.63 -1.20
C LEU A 95 17.69 12.72 -0.37
N PRO A 96 17.98 12.50 0.92
CA PRO A 96 18.46 13.51 1.86
C PRO A 96 19.94 13.89 1.65
N ALA A 97 20.28 14.49 0.51
CA ALA A 97 21.67 14.75 0.07
C ALA A 97 22.50 15.62 1.03
N LYS A 98 21.85 16.53 1.77
CA LYS A 98 22.51 17.37 2.79
C LYS A 98 23.06 16.53 3.95
N ASN A 99 22.39 15.42 4.29
CA ASN A 99 22.84 14.49 5.31
C ASN A 99 23.50 13.27 4.66
N THR A 100 24.70 13.47 4.11
CA THR A 100 25.46 12.43 3.40
C THR A 100 25.64 11.15 4.21
N TYR A 101 25.71 11.23 5.54
CA TYR A 101 25.83 10.05 6.40
C TYR A 101 24.56 9.19 6.34
N ASP A 102 23.37 9.82 6.36
CA ASP A 102 22.07 9.13 6.25
C ASP A 102 21.83 8.63 4.83
N LEU A 103 22.19 9.42 3.82
CA LEU A 103 22.17 8.98 2.42
C LEU A 103 23.03 7.71 2.22
N ALA A 104 24.22 7.67 2.83
CA ALA A 104 25.09 6.51 2.76
C ALA A 104 24.51 5.31 3.54
N THR A 105 23.82 5.53 4.66
CA THR A 105 23.16 4.48 5.44
C THR A 105 22.19 3.67 4.59
N ALA A 106 21.33 4.34 3.83
CA ALA A 106 20.37 3.66 2.94
C ALA A 106 21.06 2.79 1.86
N SER A 107 22.32 3.08 1.53
CA SER A 107 23.04 2.40 0.44
C SER A 107 24.03 1.33 0.93
N LEU A 108 24.38 1.34 2.22
CA LEU A 108 25.46 0.52 2.79
C LEU A 108 24.90 -0.39 3.89
N PRO A 109 24.69 -1.69 3.60
CA PRO A 109 24.09 -2.64 4.55
C PRO A 109 24.78 -2.68 5.92
N ALA A 110 26.11 -2.69 5.95
CA ALA A 110 26.88 -2.68 7.18
C ALA A 110 26.64 -1.41 8.02
N LEU A 111 26.50 -0.26 7.34
CA LEU A 111 26.28 1.01 8.00
C LEU A 111 24.85 1.11 8.53
N LEU A 112 23.84 0.67 7.75
CA LEU A 112 22.46 0.55 8.22
C LEU A 112 22.37 -0.34 9.46
N TYR A 113 23.02 -1.51 9.42
CA TYR A 113 23.04 -2.42 10.56
C TYR A 113 23.67 -1.81 11.82
N GLU A 114 24.81 -1.12 11.69
CA GLU A 114 25.46 -0.42 12.81
C GLU A 114 24.55 0.68 13.37
N ARG A 115 23.94 1.47 12.48
CA ARG A 115 23.17 2.66 12.84
C ARG A 115 21.72 2.39 13.23
N LEU A 116 21.16 1.21 12.98
CA LEU A 116 19.75 0.90 13.27
C LEU A 116 19.30 1.30 14.68
N GLN A 117 20.22 1.20 15.65
CA GLN A 117 19.98 1.60 17.04
C GLN A 117 19.84 3.12 17.22
N GLU A 118 20.56 3.92 16.40
CA GLU A 118 20.43 5.38 16.35
C GLU A 118 19.05 5.82 15.87
N GLN A 119 18.39 5.01 15.04
CA GLN A 119 17.01 5.24 14.59
C GLN A 119 15.98 4.90 15.66
N GLY A 120 16.37 4.14 16.69
CA GLY A 120 15.47 3.64 17.72
C GLY A 120 14.91 2.24 17.46
N SER A 121 15.31 1.55 16.39
CA SER A 121 14.75 0.26 16.01
C SER A 121 15.56 -0.93 16.57
N ASP A 122 14.90 -2.01 16.97
CA ASP A 122 15.54 -3.30 17.29
C ASP A 122 15.64 -4.19 16.03
N TYR A 123 14.72 -4.02 15.09
CA TYR A 123 14.62 -4.79 13.86
C TYR A 123 14.00 -3.95 12.74
N GLY A 124 14.46 -4.13 11.51
CA GLY A 124 14.02 -3.39 10.33
C GLY A 124 13.69 -4.30 9.16
N VAL A 125 12.56 -4.02 8.50
CA VAL A 125 12.15 -4.67 7.25
C VAL A 125 12.48 -3.75 6.08
N LEU A 126 13.19 -4.29 5.08
CA LEU A 126 13.84 -3.49 4.05
C LEU A 126 13.09 -3.54 2.73
N TYR A 127 12.79 -2.36 2.20
CA TYR A 127 12.16 -2.14 0.91
C TYR A 127 13.19 -1.59 -0.09
N PRO A 128 13.26 -2.15 -1.30
CA PRO A 128 14.37 -1.86 -2.19
C PRO A 128 13.97 -0.85 -3.30
N ASN A 129 14.63 0.31 -3.36
CA ASN A 129 14.17 1.48 -4.14
C ASN A 129 14.16 1.29 -5.66
N ILE A 130 15.27 0.85 -6.27
CA ILE A 130 15.35 0.69 -7.74
C ILE A 130 14.43 -0.45 -8.21
N THR A 131 14.03 -1.31 -7.29
CA THR A 131 13.57 -2.66 -7.59
C THR A 131 12.11 -2.92 -7.23
N LEU A 132 11.41 -1.89 -6.70
CA LEU A 132 9.94 -1.82 -6.69
C LEU A 132 9.32 -1.73 -8.10
N PHE A 133 10.10 -1.33 -9.11
CA PHE A 133 9.56 -0.99 -10.43
C PHE A 133 9.44 -2.14 -11.42
N PRO A 134 10.36 -3.13 -11.47
CA PRO A 134 10.27 -4.23 -12.44
C PRO A 134 8.96 -5.02 -12.36
N GLN A 135 8.37 -5.21 -11.19
CA GLN A 135 7.09 -5.93 -11.03
C GLN A 135 5.91 -5.30 -11.78
N HIS A 136 6.03 -4.04 -12.25
CA HIS A 136 5.00 -3.30 -12.97
C HIS A 136 5.16 -3.34 -14.51
N THR A 137 6.26 -3.89 -15.04
CA THR A 137 6.49 -3.89 -16.50
C THR A 137 5.73 -5.00 -17.21
N ASN A 138 5.10 -4.66 -18.34
CA ASN A 138 4.42 -5.62 -19.23
C ASN A 138 5.39 -6.52 -20.01
N ARG A 139 6.70 -6.26 -19.95
CA ARG A 139 7.75 -7.12 -20.53
C ARG A 139 8.07 -8.27 -19.60
N GLU A 140 7.46 -9.43 -19.84
CA GLU A 140 7.61 -10.62 -18.99
C GLU A 140 9.07 -11.04 -18.76
N ASP A 141 9.89 -11.07 -19.83
CA ASP A 141 11.30 -11.44 -19.76
C ASP A 141 12.10 -10.51 -18.84
N LEU A 142 11.85 -9.20 -18.93
CA LEU A 142 12.46 -8.19 -18.08
C LEU A 142 11.96 -8.32 -16.64
N ARG A 143 10.64 -8.37 -16.45
CA ARG A 143 10.00 -8.44 -15.13
C ARG A 143 10.50 -9.61 -14.32
N ARG A 144 10.41 -10.83 -14.87
CA ARG A 144 10.72 -12.07 -14.15
C ARG A 144 12.21 -12.19 -13.85
N ALA A 145 13.07 -11.88 -14.82
CA ALA A 145 14.52 -11.93 -14.61
C ALA A 145 14.99 -10.91 -13.58
N LEU A 146 14.45 -9.68 -13.61
CA LEU A 146 14.79 -8.66 -12.63
C LEU A 146 14.30 -9.05 -11.24
N SER A 147 13.01 -9.40 -11.05
CA SER A 147 12.49 -9.81 -9.73
C SER A 147 13.34 -10.90 -9.09
N ARG A 148 13.69 -11.93 -9.87
CA ARG A 148 14.55 -13.04 -9.43
C ARG A 148 15.94 -12.57 -9.00
N ALA A 149 16.59 -11.74 -9.83
CA ALA A 149 17.92 -11.20 -9.56
C ALA A 149 17.93 -10.30 -8.32
N ILE A 150 16.92 -9.46 -8.16
CA ILE A 150 16.73 -8.54 -7.04
C ILE A 150 16.59 -9.32 -5.73
N ASN A 151 15.74 -10.35 -5.72
CA ASN A 151 15.52 -11.17 -4.55
C ASN A 151 16.81 -11.86 -4.13
N HIS A 152 17.54 -12.44 -5.08
CA HIS A 152 18.83 -13.11 -4.81
C HIS A 152 19.89 -12.12 -4.29
N TYR A 153 20.02 -10.96 -4.95
CA TYR A 153 20.93 -9.90 -4.53
C TYR A 153 20.67 -9.47 -3.09
N HIS A 154 19.41 -9.20 -2.72
CA HIS A 154 19.08 -8.75 -1.37
C HIS A 154 19.28 -9.85 -0.33
N ALA A 155 18.93 -11.09 -0.64
CA ALA A 155 19.18 -12.22 0.24
C ALA A 155 20.67 -12.36 0.58
N ASP A 156 21.55 -12.28 -0.42
CA ASP A 156 23.00 -12.42 -0.23
C ASP A 156 23.61 -11.21 0.49
N VAL A 157 23.24 -10.00 0.08
CA VAL A 157 23.80 -8.76 0.64
C VAL A 157 23.41 -8.58 2.11
N TYR A 158 22.21 -9.00 2.51
CA TYR A 158 21.72 -8.86 3.88
C TYR A 158 21.87 -10.12 4.75
N ALA A 159 22.33 -11.25 4.20
CA ALA A 159 22.55 -12.49 4.95
C ALA A 159 23.39 -12.31 6.24
N PRO A 160 24.46 -11.48 6.28
CA PRO A 160 25.24 -11.25 7.49
C PRO A 160 24.51 -10.47 8.60
N TYR A 161 23.38 -9.82 8.30
CA TYR A 161 22.69 -8.86 9.19
C TYR A 161 21.28 -9.35 9.59
N LYS A 162 20.97 -10.63 9.34
CA LYS A 162 19.63 -11.22 9.49
C LYS A 162 19.07 -11.22 10.91
N ASP A 163 19.91 -10.98 11.92
CA ASP A 163 19.47 -10.85 13.31
C ASP A 163 18.73 -9.52 13.56
N ARG A 164 18.87 -8.53 12.67
CA ARG A 164 18.20 -7.23 12.78
C ARG A 164 17.53 -6.73 11.50
N LEU A 165 17.98 -7.18 10.34
CA LEU A 165 17.51 -6.68 9.06
C LEU A 165 16.95 -7.81 8.23
N THR A 166 15.81 -7.60 7.57
CA THR A 166 15.26 -8.59 6.62
C THR A 166 14.67 -7.89 5.41
N PRO A 167 15.20 -8.16 4.20
CA PRO A 167 14.63 -7.62 2.98
C PRO A 167 13.33 -8.33 2.61
N VAL A 168 12.44 -7.58 1.98
CA VAL A 168 11.24 -8.14 1.35
C VAL A 168 11.60 -8.81 0.03
N ALA A 169 10.91 -9.90 -0.31
CA ALA A 169 10.93 -10.46 -1.65
C ALA A 169 10.02 -9.66 -2.57
N VAL A 170 10.52 -9.21 -3.72
CA VAL A 170 9.73 -8.56 -4.78
C VAL A 170 9.03 -9.64 -5.61
N ILE A 171 7.69 -9.61 -5.61
CA ILE A 171 6.86 -10.63 -6.25
C ILE A 171 6.07 -10.03 -7.41
N PRO A 172 6.37 -10.39 -8.67
CA PRO A 172 5.53 -9.99 -9.77
C PRO A 172 4.18 -10.71 -9.72
N LEU A 173 3.12 -10.02 -10.12
CA LEU A 173 1.75 -10.51 -9.96
C LEU A 173 0.87 -10.27 -11.20
N HIS A 174 1.44 -10.26 -12.40
CA HIS A 174 0.66 -10.23 -13.65
C HIS A 174 -0.13 -11.52 -13.88
N THR A 175 0.27 -12.65 -13.29
CA THR A 175 -0.50 -13.89 -13.22
C THR A 175 -0.35 -14.50 -11.82
N PRO A 176 -1.30 -15.33 -11.35
CA PRO A 176 -1.12 -16.05 -10.09
C PRO A 176 0.04 -17.05 -10.15
N GLU A 177 0.27 -17.71 -11.29
CA GLU A 177 1.31 -18.74 -11.44
C GLU A 177 2.72 -18.19 -11.26
N GLU A 178 3.03 -17.04 -11.86
CA GLU A 178 4.34 -16.43 -11.70
C GLU A 178 4.59 -15.90 -10.28
N GLY A 179 3.52 -15.40 -9.63
CA GLY A 179 3.60 -14.93 -8.26
C GLY A 179 3.91 -16.10 -7.33
N ILE A 180 3.22 -17.23 -7.52
CA ILE A 180 3.48 -18.47 -6.78
C ILE A 180 4.92 -18.95 -6.99
N GLU A 181 5.39 -18.99 -8.24
CA GLU A 181 6.75 -19.45 -8.55
C GLU A 181 7.82 -18.57 -7.87
N GLU A 182 7.64 -17.25 -7.91
CA GLU A 182 8.60 -16.33 -7.31
C GLU A 182 8.56 -16.38 -5.78
N VAL A 183 7.38 -16.46 -5.16
CA VAL A 183 7.28 -16.61 -3.70
C VAL A 183 7.90 -17.92 -3.24
N GLU A 184 7.66 -19.03 -3.95
CA GLU A 184 8.29 -20.31 -3.61
C GLU A 184 9.81 -20.23 -3.71
N PHE A 185 10.34 -19.59 -4.75
CA PHE A 185 11.78 -19.38 -4.85
C PHE A 185 12.32 -18.51 -3.71
N ALA A 186 11.71 -17.35 -3.47
CA ALA A 186 12.16 -16.43 -2.44
C ALA A 186 12.16 -17.06 -1.03
N VAL A 187 11.10 -17.81 -0.69
CA VAL A 187 10.99 -18.44 0.62
C VAL A 187 11.84 -19.70 0.72
N LYS A 188 11.74 -20.62 -0.25
CA LYS A 188 12.35 -21.96 -0.14
C LYS A 188 13.83 -21.97 -0.53
N ASN A 189 14.24 -21.14 -1.49
CA ASN A 189 15.62 -21.13 -1.98
C ASN A 189 16.46 -20.03 -1.33
N LEU A 190 15.88 -18.85 -1.08
CA LEU A 190 16.62 -17.71 -0.50
C LEU A 190 16.39 -17.54 1.01
N GLY A 191 15.33 -18.14 1.57
CA GLY A 191 15.01 -18.01 3.00
C GLY A 191 14.43 -16.64 3.39
N LEU A 192 13.94 -15.87 2.42
CA LEU A 192 13.21 -14.62 2.68
C LEU A 192 11.88 -14.94 3.37
N LYS A 193 11.44 -14.06 4.28
CA LYS A 193 10.32 -14.33 5.20
C LYS A 193 9.14 -13.36 5.07
N THR A 194 9.25 -12.37 4.19
CA THR A 194 8.20 -11.40 3.89
C THR A 194 8.33 -10.96 2.43
N LEU A 195 7.31 -10.33 1.90
CA LEU A 195 7.23 -10.02 0.48
C LEU A 195 6.46 -8.74 0.21
N ILE A 196 6.78 -8.13 -0.92
CA ILE A 196 6.04 -7.03 -1.52
C ILE A 196 5.43 -7.49 -2.85
N ILE A 197 4.17 -7.13 -3.06
CA ILE A 197 3.44 -7.27 -4.32
C ILE A 197 3.16 -5.88 -4.91
N PRO A 198 2.94 -5.78 -6.24
CA PRO A 198 2.34 -4.59 -6.81
C PRO A 198 0.94 -4.36 -6.19
N GLY A 199 0.54 -3.09 -6.06
CA GLY A 199 -0.80 -2.73 -5.61
C GLY A 199 -1.85 -2.80 -6.72
N ALA A 200 -1.40 -2.75 -7.99
CA ALA A 200 -2.23 -2.99 -9.16
C ALA A 200 -1.36 -3.32 -10.39
N ILE A 201 -1.95 -3.99 -11.39
CA ILE A 201 -1.34 -4.15 -12.72
C ILE A 201 -2.16 -3.39 -13.77
N ARG A 202 -1.47 -2.69 -14.67
CA ARG A 202 -2.10 -2.05 -15.84
C ARG A 202 -2.42 -3.11 -16.90
N ARG A 203 -3.71 -3.42 -17.06
CA ARG A 203 -4.21 -4.36 -18.07
C ARG A 203 -4.70 -3.61 -19.30
N PRO A 204 -4.32 -4.03 -20.52
CA PRO A 204 -4.87 -3.41 -21.72
C PRO A 204 -6.38 -3.60 -21.80
N ILE A 205 -7.11 -2.56 -22.23
CA ILE A 205 -8.53 -2.71 -22.55
C ILE A 205 -8.63 -3.52 -23.84
N LYS A 206 -9.12 -4.78 -23.76
CA LYS A 206 -9.07 -5.77 -24.85
C LYS A 206 -9.60 -5.22 -26.18
N SER A 207 -10.80 -4.61 -26.16
CA SER A 207 -11.43 -4.04 -27.36
C SER A 207 -10.62 -2.92 -28.02
N ILE A 208 -9.81 -2.18 -27.26
CA ILE A 208 -8.94 -1.13 -27.79
C ILE A 208 -7.62 -1.76 -28.27
N ALA A 209 -7.04 -2.67 -27.50
CA ALA A 209 -5.78 -3.33 -27.84
C ALA A 209 -5.88 -4.20 -29.10
N GLU A 210 -7.03 -4.80 -29.37
CA GLU A 210 -7.30 -5.53 -30.63
C GLU A 210 -7.29 -4.58 -31.84
N LYS A 211 -7.83 -3.38 -31.69
CA LYS A 211 -7.89 -2.37 -32.75
C LYS A 211 -6.57 -1.61 -32.91
N TYR A 212 -5.85 -1.38 -31.81
CA TYR A 212 -4.60 -0.64 -31.75
C TYR A 212 -3.55 -1.44 -30.96
N PRO A 213 -2.95 -2.49 -31.57
CA PRO A 213 -1.99 -3.32 -30.86
C PRO A 213 -0.76 -2.52 -30.42
N PHE A 214 -0.35 -2.66 -29.15
CA PHE A 214 0.76 -1.91 -28.54
C PHE A 214 2.05 -1.94 -29.38
N LYS A 215 2.33 -3.07 -30.05
CA LYS A 215 3.50 -3.24 -30.93
C LYS A 215 3.57 -2.18 -32.05
N TYR A 216 2.41 -1.76 -32.56
CA TYR A 216 2.28 -0.81 -33.67
C TYR A 216 1.77 0.56 -33.21
N HIS A 217 1.11 0.61 -32.05
CA HIS A 217 0.47 1.79 -31.48
C HIS A 217 0.82 1.97 -29.98
N PRO A 218 2.10 2.12 -29.63
CA PRO A 218 2.51 2.27 -28.22
C PRO A 218 1.90 3.52 -27.57
N GLU A 219 1.61 4.57 -28.34
CA GLU A 219 0.95 5.80 -27.90
C GLU A 219 -0.52 5.58 -27.50
N VAL A 220 -1.18 4.56 -28.05
CA VAL A 220 -2.55 4.21 -27.65
C VAL A 220 -2.49 3.21 -26.51
N GLY A 221 -1.74 2.12 -26.67
CA GLY A 221 -1.68 1.06 -25.68
C GLY A 221 -1.09 1.50 -24.33
N GLY A 222 -0.23 2.51 -24.31
CA GLY A 222 0.29 3.10 -23.07
C GLY A 222 -0.77 3.81 -22.21
N HIS A 223 -1.87 4.27 -22.82
CA HIS A 223 -2.95 4.99 -22.14
C HIS A 223 -4.26 4.20 -22.05
N ALA A 224 -4.48 3.24 -22.95
CA ALA A 224 -5.69 2.43 -23.01
C ALA A 224 -5.61 1.18 -22.10
N HIS A 225 -5.63 1.40 -20.79
CA HIS A 225 -5.57 0.34 -19.79
C HIS A 225 -6.59 0.55 -18.66
N TRP A 226 -6.87 -0.52 -17.93
CA TRP A 226 -7.55 -0.50 -16.64
C TRP A 226 -6.61 -1.06 -15.56
N LEU A 227 -6.95 -0.87 -14.29
CA LEU A 227 -6.14 -1.30 -13.16
C LEU A 227 -6.76 -2.55 -12.53
N ASP A 228 -5.98 -3.63 -12.52
CA ASP A 228 -6.33 -4.91 -11.91
C ASP A 228 -5.74 -5.00 -10.51
N PHE A 229 -6.61 -5.16 -9.52
CA PHE A 229 -6.31 -5.16 -8.09
C PHE A 229 -6.41 -6.56 -7.46
N PHE A 230 -6.34 -7.62 -8.26
CA PHE A 230 -6.18 -9.02 -7.80
C PHE A 230 -7.34 -9.59 -6.95
N GLY A 231 -8.46 -8.89 -6.88
CA GLY A 231 -9.69 -9.30 -6.20
C GLY A 231 -10.89 -9.16 -7.12
N LEU A 232 -11.79 -8.24 -6.79
CA LEU A 232 -12.95 -7.89 -7.62
C LEU A 232 -12.53 -7.56 -9.07
N ASP A 233 -13.23 -8.15 -10.04
CA ASP A 233 -13.08 -7.97 -11.49
C ASP A 233 -11.69 -8.31 -12.08
N SER A 234 -10.84 -9.00 -11.33
CA SER A 234 -9.50 -9.37 -11.80
C SER A 234 -9.55 -10.28 -13.04
N GLU A 235 -8.58 -10.11 -13.96
CA GLU A 235 -8.49 -10.91 -15.19
C GLU A 235 -8.21 -12.39 -14.90
N TYR A 236 -7.59 -12.68 -13.75
CA TYR A 236 -7.24 -14.03 -13.30
C TYR A 236 -7.79 -14.31 -11.90
N ASP A 237 -7.95 -15.59 -11.57
CA ASP A 237 -8.23 -16.02 -10.21
C ASP A 237 -6.94 -16.05 -9.37
N TYR A 238 -6.83 -15.14 -8.40
CA TYR A 238 -5.66 -15.04 -7.51
C TYR A 238 -5.81 -15.84 -6.21
N ASP A 239 -6.91 -16.56 -5.99
CA ASP A 239 -7.08 -17.44 -4.82
C ASP A 239 -5.94 -18.44 -4.62
N PRO A 240 -5.37 -19.08 -5.67
CA PRO A 240 -4.20 -19.95 -5.52
C PRO A 240 -2.97 -19.21 -4.96
N PHE A 241 -2.78 -17.94 -5.33
CA PHE A 241 -1.70 -17.11 -4.82
C PHE A 241 -1.91 -16.77 -3.34
N TRP A 242 -3.11 -16.32 -2.96
CA TRP A 242 -3.45 -16.01 -1.57
C TRP A 242 -3.30 -17.22 -0.65
N LYS A 243 -3.73 -18.40 -1.12
CA LYS A 243 -3.52 -19.65 -0.41
C LYS A 243 -2.03 -19.97 -0.23
N LYS A 244 -1.22 -19.75 -1.27
CA LYS A 244 0.21 -20.05 -1.24
C LYS A 244 0.98 -19.16 -0.27
N VAL A 245 0.69 -17.86 -0.20
CA VAL A 245 1.38 -16.97 0.76
C VAL A 245 1.06 -17.35 2.21
N ILE A 246 -0.18 -17.77 2.50
CA ILE A 246 -0.56 -18.31 3.82
C ILE A 246 0.16 -19.63 4.11
N GLU A 247 0.18 -20.57 3.15
CA GLU A 247 0.87 -21.86 3.27
C GLU A 247 2.36 -21.68 3.59
N LEU A 248 3.01 -20.68 2.99
CA LEU A 248 4.42 -20.39 3.19
C LEU A 248 4.70 -19.51 4.40
N GLY A 249 3.66 -19.05 5.12
CA GLY A 249 3.83 -18.23 6.31
C GLY A 249 4.37 -16.83 6.02
N VAL A 250 4.03 -16.26 4.86
CA VAL A 250 4.47 -14.92 4.45
C VAL A 250 3.27 -14.01 4.25
N ASN A 251 3.34 -12.79 4.75
CA ASN A 251 2.27 -11.81 4.61
C ASN A 251 2.65 -10.80 3.52
N PRO A 252 1.81 -10.61 2.49
CA PRO A 252 2.06 -9.60 1.48
C PRO A 252 2.02 -8.18 2.05
N THR A 253 2.95 -7.35 1.62
CA THR A 253 2.83 -5.89 1.68
C THR A 253 2.70 -5.30 0.29
N THR A 254 2.19 -4.08 0.17
CA THR A 254 2.20 -3.29 -1.06
C THR A 254 2.75 -1.91 -0.79
N HIS A 255 3.53 -1.44 -1.76
CA HIS A 255 4.10 -0.10 -1.82
C HIS A 255 3.94 0.39 -3.26
N SER A 256 2.75 0.87 -3.59
CA SER A 256 2.39 1.26 -4.96
C SER A 256 1.67 2.59 -4.94
N GLY A 257 2.08 3.48 -5.84
CA GLY A 257 1.56 4.84 -5.88
C GLY A 257 0.51 5.06 -6.97
N SER A 258 -0.47 5.91 -6.68
CA SER A 258 -1.46 6.40 -7.65
C SER A 258 -0.99 7.65 -8.44
N GLN A 259 0.27 8.07 -8.29
CA GLN A 259 0.83 9.16 -9.09
C GLN A 259 0.71 8.85 -10.59
N GLY A 260 0.20 9.81 -11.35
CA GLY A 260 -0.09 9.64 -12.78
C GLY A 260 -1.45 9.03 -13.09
N TRP A 261 -2.27 8.66 -12.10
CA TRP A 261 -3.70 8.43 -12.31
C TRP A 261 -4.40 9.76 -12.65
N ASP A 262 -5.57 9.72 -13.28
CA ASP A 262 -6.25 10.91 -13.81
C ASP A 262 -6.42 12.04 -12.77
N ALA A 263 -6.75 11.70 -11.51
CA ALA A 263 -6.91 12.68 -10.43
C ALA A 263 -5.58 13.13 -9.80
N ARG A 264 -4.44 12.53 -10.18
CA ARG A 264 -3.09 12.70 -9.60
C ARG A 264 -2.02 12.86 -10.68
N SER A 265 -2.39 13.49 -11.78
CA SER A 265 -1.52 13.69 -12.95
C SER A 265 -1.22 15.16 -13.24
N SER A 266 -1.03 15.99 -12.20
CA SER A 266 -0.61 17.37 -12.37
C SER A 266 0.74 17.44 -13.08
N ILE A 267 0.77 18.16 -14.21
CA ILE A 267 1.98 18.34 -15.02
C ILE A 267 3.00 19.30 -14.39
N SER A 268 2.63 20.00 -13.31
CA SER A 268 3.44 21.09 -12.74
C SER A 268 3.69 20.99 -11.24
N SER A 269 2.93 20.17 -10.50
CA SER A 269 3.05 20.05 -9.04
C SER A 269 3.26 18.60 -8.61
N TYR A 270 4.46 18.30 -8.12
CA TYR A 270 4.77 16.99 -7.52
C TYR A 270 3.96 16.78 -6.23
N MET A 271 3.86 17.80 -5.36
CA MET A 271 3.10 17.71 -4.11
C MET A 271 1.62 17.42 -4.32
N PHE A 272 1.02 17.96 -5.40
CA PHE A 272 -0.34 17.60 -5.78
C PHE A 272 -0.47 16.10 -6.13
N ASN A 273 0.54 15.56 -6.84
CA ASN A 273 0.54 14.15 -7.21
C ASN A 273 0.83 13.26 -5.98
N HIS A 274 1.73 13.70 -5.10
CA HIS A 274 2.24 12.95 -3.96
C HIS A 274 1.26 12.83 -2.79
N ILE A 275 0.69 13.93 -2.29
CA ILE A 275 -0.06 13.88 -1.02
C ILE A 275 -1.23 12.90 -1.10
N GLY A 276 -1.19 11.82 -0.31
CA GLY A 276 -2.21 10.75 -0.26
C GLY A 276 -2.12 9.70 -1.37
N HIS A 277 -1.05 9.68 -2.18
CA HIS A 277 -1.01 8.82 -3.35
C HIS A 277 -0.89 7.31 -3.03
N PHE A 278 -0.21 6.95 -1.94
CA PHE A 278 -0.14 5.56 -1.47
C PHE A 278 -1.46 5.11 -0.83
N ALA A 279 -2.12 6.00 -0.08
CA ALA A 279 -3.43 5.75 0.50
C ALA A 279 -4.48 5.41 -0.59
N ASP A 280 -4.57 6.20 -1.65
CA ASP A 280 -5.53 5.95 -2.75
C ASP A 280 -5.29 4.62 -3.46
N ALA A 281 -4.03 4.28 -3.74
CA ALA A 281 -3.70 3.02 -4.40
C ALA A 281 -3.98 1.82 -3.49
N SER A 282 -3.62 1.93 -2.21
CA SER A 282 -3.88 0.93 -1.18
C SER A 282 -5.38 0.76 -0.90
N GLU A 283 -6.15 1.85 -0.91
CA GLU A 283 -7.59 1.85 -0.73
C GLU A 283 -8.29 1.06 -1.84
N ALA A 284 -7.87 1.25 -3.09
CA ALA A 284 -8.41 0.52 -4.23
C ALA A 284 -8.11 -0.99 -4.12
N LEU A 285 -6.87 -1.36 -3.77
CA LEU A 285 -6.52 -2.77 -3.51
C LEU A 285 -7.36 -3.36 -2.38
N ALA A 286 -7.38 -2.72 -1.21
CA ALA A 286 -8.08 -3.24 -0.03
C ALA A 286 -9.58 -3.43 -0.31
N LYS A 287 -10.22 -2.48 -1.02
CA LYS A 287 -11.61 -2.62 -1.44
C LYS A 287 -11.81 -3.75 -2.45
N SER A 288 -10.91 -3.92 -3.42
CA SER A 288 -10.99 -5.03 -4.38
C SER A 288 -10.90 -6.38 -3.67
N LEU A 289 -10.00 -6.54 -2.69
CA LEU A 289 -9.90 -7.76 -1.89
C LEU A 289 -11.11 -7.98 -0.97
N PHE A 290 -11.65 -6.91 -0.38
CA PHE A 290 -12.84 -6.96 0.46
C PHE A 290 -14.09 -7.33 -0.36
N PHE A 291 -14.46 -6.51 -1.35
CA PHE A 291 -15.67 -6.71 -2.17
C PHE A 291 -15.54 -7.91 -3.11
N GLY A 292 -14.32 -8.28 -3.52
CA GLY A 292 -14.06 -9.53 -4.25
C GLY A 292 -14.17 -10.78 -3.38
N GLY A 293 -14.40 -10.65 -2.06
CA GLY A 293 -14.58 -11.76 -1.12
C GLY A 293 -13.29 -12.48 -0.72
N VAL A 294 -12.12 -11.94 -1.06
CA VAL A 294 -10.81 -12.56 -0.73
C VAL A 294 -10.63 -12.65 0.78
N THR A 295 -10.93 -11.58 1.52
CA THR A 295 -10.82 -11.57 2.99
C THR A 295 -11.79 -12.54 3.67
N ASN A 296 -12.90 -12.86 3.00
CA ASN A 296 -13.87 -13.86 3.47
C ASN A 296 -13.40 -15.30 3.20
N ARG A 297 -12.86 -15.57 2.01
CA ARG A 297 -12.31 -16.89 1.65
C ARG A 297 -11.01 -17.19 2.40
N PHE A 298 -10.22 -16.15 2.70
CA PHE A 298 -8.93 -16.23 3.39
C PHE A 298 -8.88 -15.32 4.62
N PRO A 299 -9.61 -15.64 5.72
CA PRO A 299 -9.61 -14.83 6.93
C PRO A 299 -8.24 -14.77 7.65
N GLN A 300 -7.32 -15.68 7.30
CA GLN A 300 -5.93 -15.70 7.78
C GLN A 300 -4.99 -14.78 6.97
N LEU A 301 -5.43 -14.28 5.82
CA LEU A 301 -4.62 -13.37 5.01
C LEU A 301 -4.37 -12.08 5.79
N ARG A 302 -3.11 -11.63 5.80
CA ARG A 302 -2.72 -10.33 6.34
C ARG A 302 -2.08 -9.54 5.22
N VAL A 303 -2.52 -8.30 5.00
CA VAL A 303 -2.00 -7.44 3.94
C VAL A 303 -1.53 -6.13 4.56
N GLY A 304 -0.25 -5.81 4.37
CA GLY A 304 0.34 -4.53 4.75
C GLY A 304 0.21 -3.50 3.61
N LEU A 305 -0.27 -2.31 3.92
CA LEU A 305 -0.56 -1.23 2.98
C LEU A 305 0.30 -0.03 3.38
N LEU A 306 1.48 0.11 2.77
CA LEU A 306 2.56 0.96 3.29
C LEU A 306 2.50 2.41 2.80
N GLU A 307 3.13 3.32 3.56
CA GLU A 307 3.25 4.78 3.29
C GLU A 307 1.94 5.55 3.04
N GLY A 308 0.80 4.95 3.36
CA GLY A 308 -0.51 5.60 3.21
C GLY A 308 -0.98 6.37 4.44
N GLY A 309 -0.32 6.21 5.59
CA GLY A 309 -0.88 6.55 6.89
C GLY A 309 -1.99 5.58 7.31
N ALA A 310 -2.39 5.59 8.58
CA ALA A 310 -3.43 4.67 9.09
C ALA A 310 -4.84 5.26 9.10
N ALA A 311 -4.99 6.59 8.99
CA ALA A 311 -6.28 7.27 9.12
C ALA A 311 -7.30 6.90 8.04
N TRP A 312 -6.84 6.68 6.80
CA TRP A 312 -7.73 6.29 5.71
C TRP A 312 -8.36 4.91 5.93
N GLY A 313 -7.64 3.99 6.60
CA GLY A 313 -8.17 2.68 6.99
C GLY A 313 -9.39 2.77 7.90
N SER A 314 -9.37 3.70 8.86
CA SER A 314 -10.52 4.03 9.70
C SER A 314 -11.68 4.68 8.94
N ASN A 315 -11.35 5.55 7.97
CA ASN A 315 -12.36 6.21 7.15
C ASN A 315 -13.13 5.19 6.29
N VAL A 316 -12.40 4.28 5.63
CA VAL A 316 -13.02 3.23 4.82
C VAL A 316 -13.84 2.28 5.71
N PHE A 317 -13.31 1.87 6.86
CA PHE A 317 -14.04 1.02 7.80
C PHE A 317 -15.40 1.63 8.21
N THR A 318 -15.39 2.90 8.63
CA THR A 318 -16.61 3.65 8.96
C THR A 318 -17.57 3.69 7.76
N HIS A 319 -17.03 3.97 6.57
CA HIS A 319 -17.85 4.04 5.37
C HIS A 319 -18.46 2.70 4.97
N LEU A 320 -17.74 1.58 5.11
CA LEU A 320 -18.28 0.25 4.83
C LEU A 320 -19.53 -0.02 5.66
N ILE A 321 -19.50 0.31 6.96
CA ILE A 321 -20.65 0.12 7.84
C ILE A 321 -21.80 1.07 7.46
N ASP A 322 -21.51 2.36 7.27
CA ASP A 322 -22.52 3.35 6.89
C ASP A 322 -23.25 2.98 5.58
N ARG A 323 -22.53 2.37 4.63
CA ARG A 323 -23.09 1.92 3.36
C ARG A 323 -23.83 0.61 3.54
N TYR A 324 -23.31 -0.34 4.31
CA TYR A 324 -23.98 -1.60 4.58
C TYR A 324 -25.36 -1.40 5.22
N VAL A 325 -25.49 -0.51 6.21
CA VAL A 325 -26.78 -0.21 6.86
C VAL A 325 -27.83 0.33 5.87
N LYS A 326 -27.40 1.01 4.80
CA LYS A 326 -28.28 1.62 3.81
C LYS A 326 -28.49 0.77 2.56
N ARG A 327 -27.49 -0.02 2.17
CA ARG A 327 -27.43 -0.68 0.86
C ARG A 327 -27.09 -2.17 0.91
N ASN A 328 -27.22 -2.83 2.07
CA ASN A 328 -27.33 -4.28 2.06
C ASN A 328 -28.56 -4.72 1.25
N ARG A 329 -28.64 -6.02 0.94
CA ARG A 329 -29.69 -6.66 0.14
C ARG A 329 -31.12 -6.24 0.48
N ASP A 330 -31.42 -6.03 1.76
CA ASP A 330 -32.76 -5.66 2.21
C ASP A 330 -32.93 -4.15 2.19
N ALA A 331 -31.98 -3.40 2.76
CA ALA A 331 -32.05 -1.95 2.88
C ALA A 331 -32.08 -1.24 1.52
N VAL A 332 -31.41 -1.79 0.51
CA VAL A 332 -31.35 -1.28 -0.86
C VAL A 332 -32.74 -1.14 -1.50
N GLN A 333 -33.72 -1.95 -1.05
CA GLN A 333 -35.10 -1.91 -1.53
C GLN A 333 -35.81 -0.58 -1.20
N SER A 334 -35.32 0.17 -0.22
CA SER A 334 -35.79 1.53 0.06
C SER A 334 -35.58 2.49 -1.12
N TYR A 335 -34.70 2.13 -2.05
CA TYR A 335 -34.38 2.88 -3.25
C TYR A 335 -34.88 2.20 -4.54
N ASN A 336 -35.61 1.08 -4.43
CA ASN A 336 -36.21 0.41 -5.58
C ASN A 336 -37.43 1.24 -6.06
N PRO A 337 -37.43 1.78 -7.29
CA PRO A 337 -38.56 2.55 -7.83
C PRO A 337 -39.88 1.78 -7.86
N GLU A 338 -39.87 0.44 -7.88
CA GLU A 338 -41.08 -0.38 -7.80
C GLU A 338 -41.84 -0.22 -6.48
N ASN A 339 -41.16 0.23 -5.41
CA ASN A 339 -41.76 0.47 -4.11
C ASN A 339 -42.36 1.89 -3.96
N LEU A 340 -42.33 2.72 -5.00
CA LEU A 340 -42.89 4.06 -4.96
C LEU A 340 -44.42 4.03 -4.90
N ASP A 341 -45.00 4.69 -3.89
CA ASP A 341 -46.42 5.03 -3.87
C ASP A 341 -46.69 6.23 -4.78
N GLN A 342 -47.00 5.94 -6.05
CA GLN A 342 -47.26 6.95 -7.07
C GLN A 342 -48.52 7.78 -6.80
N ASP A 343 -49.51 7.18 -6.12
CA ASP A 343 -50.77 7.83 -5.79
C ASP A 343 -50.54 8.90 -4.74
N PHE A 344 -49.87 8.54 -3.65
CA PHE A 344 -49.53 9.48 -2.60
C PHE A 344 -48.57 10.57 -3.08
N LEU A 345 -47.57 10.23 -3.90
CA LEU A 345 -46.69 11.21 -4.52
C LEU A 345 -47.48 12.22 -5.36
N TYR A 346 -48.42 11.74 -6.18
CA TYR A 346 -49.26 12.61 -6.99
C TYR A 346 -50.12 13.54 -6.13
N GLU A 347 -50.72 13.05 -5.05
CA GLU A 347 -51.46 13.88 -4.08
C GLU A 347 -50.59 14.98 -3.46
N LEU A 348 -49.35 14.66 -3.07
CA LEU A 348 -48.40 15.65 -2.56
C LEU A 348 -48.08 16.74 -3.60
N PHE A 349 -47.94 16.38 -4.87
CA PHE A 349 -47.74 17.35 -5.95
C PHE A 349 -48.99 18.22 -6.18
N GLN A 350 -50.19 17.68 -6.04
CA GLN A 350 -51.43 18.49 -6.11
C GLN A 350 -51.56 19.44 -4.92
N GLN A 351 -51.23 19.00 -3.72
CA GLN A 351 -51.42 19.78 -2.50
C GLN A 351 -50.33 20.83 -2.29
N TYR A 352 -49.06 20.46 -2.48
CA TYR A 352 -47.89 21.30 -2.16
C TYR A 352 -47.17 21.83 -3.40
N GLY A 353 -47.37 21.19 -4.56
CA GLY A 353 -46.74 21.55 -5.83
C GLY A 353 -47.65 22.27 -6.81
N ALA A 354 -48.84 22.73 -6.39
CA ALA A 354 -49.87 23.29 -7.27
C ALA A 354 -49.34 24.39 -8.21
N ASP A 355 -48.48 25.29 -7.71
CA ASP A 355 -47.87 26.34 -8.53
C ASP A 355 -46.83 25.80 -9.52
N LEU A 356 -46.15 24.69 -9.21
CA LEU A 356 -45.15 24.05 -10.08
C LEU A 356 -45.81 23.38 -11.29
N VAL A 357 -46.98 22.79 -11.09
CA VAL A 357 -47.75 22.10 -12.14
C VAL A 357 -48.83 22.99 -12.77
N LYS A 358 -48.90 24.28 -12.37
CA LYS A 358 -49.89 25.23 -12.87
C LYS A 358 -49.86 25.31 -14.40
N ASP A 359 -51.05 25.33 -14.99
CA ASP A 359 -51.29 25.35 -16.44
C ASP A 359 -50.71 24.14 -17.21
N ARG A 360 -50.29 23.08 -16.51
CA ARG A 360 -49.80 21.81 -17.07
C ARG A 360 -50.62 20.65 -16.52
N LYS A 361 -50.79 19.60 -17.31
CA LYS A 361 -51.38 18.34 -16.86
C LYS A 361 -50.32 17.26 -16.93
N PHE A 362 -50.03 16.65 -15.78
CA PHE A 362 -49.16 15.49 -15.67
C PHE A 362 -49.98 14.31 -15.19
N THR A 363 -49.68 13.13 -15.72
CA THR A 363 -50.12 11.84 -15.20
C THR A 363 -49.33 11.48 -13.93
N LYS A 364 -49.77 10.44 -13.20
CA LYS A 364 -49.07 9.97 -12.00
C LYS A 364 -47.68 9.46 -12.35
N GLU A 365 -47.59 8.74 -13.46
CA GLU A 365 -46.37 8.18 -14.02
C GLU A 365 -45.38 9.28 -14.41
N GLU A 366 -45.85 10.35 -15.07
CA GLU A 366 -44.99 11.50 -15.40
C GLU A 366 -44.48 12.25 -14.16
N ILE A 367 -45.32 12.38 -13.11
CA ILE A 367 -44.88 12.95 -11.83
C ILE A 367 -43.86 12.04 -11.14
N ALA A 368 -44.05 10.71 -11.16
CA ALA A 368 -43.11 9.74 -10.62
C ALA A 368 -41.74 9.82 -11.33
N ASP A 369 -41.73 9.85 -12.66
CA ASP A 369 -40.52 10.02 -13.46
C ASP A 369 -39.79 11.32 -13.13
N LEU A 370 -40.54 12.42 -12.98
CA LEU A 370 -39.99 13.73 -12.64
C LEU A 370 -39.45 13.79 -11.21
N ALA A 371 -40.09 13.10 -10.27
CA ALA A 371 -39.67 13.05 -8.87
C ALA A 371 -38.33 12.34 -8.68
N PHE A 372 -38.05 11.33 -9.50
CA PHE A 372 -36.71 10.71 -9.59
C PHE A 372 -35.72 11.56 -10.40
N GLY A 373 -36.16 12.64 -11.03
CA GLY A 373 -35.35 13.49 -11.89
C GLY A 373 -35.12 12.89 -13.27
N VAL A 374 -34.67 13.73 -14.20
CA VAL A 374 -34.57 13.43 -15.65
C VAL A 374 -33.67 12.21 -15.96
N GLY A 375 -32.74 11.86 -15.06
CA GLY A 375 -31.83 10.73 -15.21
C GLY A 375 -32.33 9.42 -14.62
N PHE A 376 -32.85 9.40 -13.39
CA PHE A 376 -33.06 8.14 -12.66
C PHE A 376 -34.41 7.46 -12.98
N GLY A 377 -35.48 8.21 -13.25
CA GLY A 377 -36.80 7.62 -13.56
C GLY A 377 -36.83 6.92 -14.91
N ARG A 378 -36.33 7.60 -15.95
CA ARG A 378 -36.38 7.11 -17.36
C ARG A 378 -35.40 5.98 -17.68
N GLN A 379 -34.41 5.77 -16.82
CA GLN A 379 -33.34 4.79 -17.03
C GLN A 379 -33.42 3.62 -16.04
N PHE A 380 -34.50 3.53 -15.25
CA PHE A 380 -34.68 2.38 -14.37
C PHE A 380 -34.66 1.08 -15.17
N GLN A 381 -33.83 0.15 -14.72
CA GLN A 381 -33.78 -1.22 -15.20
C GLN A 381 -33.95 -2.10 -13.97
N VAL A 382 -34.87 -3.05 -14.04
CA VAL A 382 -35.04 -4.06 -12.99
C VAL A 382 -33.71 -4.78 -12.81
N GLN A 383 -33.18 -4.74 -11.60
CA GLN A 383 -31.95 -5.44 -11.24
C GLN A 383 -32.28 -6.89 -10.86
N LYS A 384 -31.38 -7.83 -11.18
CA LYS A 384 -31.58 -9.21 -10.73
C LYS A 384 -31.40 -9.31 -9.21
N PRO A 385 -32.16 -10.16 -8.50
CA PRO A 385 -32.04 -10.29 -7.05
C PRO A 385 -30.64 -10.64 -6.55
N GLU A 386 -29.84 -11.33 -7.35
CA GLU A 386 -28.44 -11.67 -7.07
C GLU A 386 -27.47 -10.49 -7.26
N ASP A 387 -27.84 -9.48 -8.04
CA ASP A 387 -26.96 -8.36 -8.45
C ASP A 387 -27.12 -7.11 -7.55
N ILE A 388 -28.08 -7.10 -6.61
CA ILE A 388 -28.38 -5.92 -5.77
C ILE A 388 -27.59 -5.87 -4.45
N ASP A 389 -26.81 -6.90 -4.15
CA ASP A 389 -26.08 -7.05 -2.88
C ASP A 389 -24.57 -6.99 -3.11
N ASP A 390 -24.03 -5.77 -3.15
CA ASP A 390 -22.59 -5.51 -3.33
C ASP A 390 -21.71 -6.18 -2.25
N PHE A 391 -22.28 -6.53 -1.09
CA PHE A 391 -21.55 -7.13 0.03
C PHE A 391 -21.59 -8.68 0.04
N ALA A 392 -22.31 -9.30 -0.90
CA ALA A 392 -22.55 -10.74 -0.91
C ALA A 392 -21.24 -11.56 -0.95
N LEU A 393 -20.27 -11.17 -1.81
CA LEU A 393 -18.99 -11.86 -1.93
C LEU A 393 -18.12 -11.71 -0.67
N ALA A 394 -18.18 -10.54 -0.02
CA ALA A 394 -17.54 -10.28 1.26
C ALA A 394 -18.16 -11.08 2.41
N GLY A 395 -19.34 -11.69 2.20
CA GLY A 395 -20.03 -12.54 3.18
C GLY A 395 -20.59 -11.75 4.35
N ILE A 396 -20.95 -10.49 4.16
CA ILE A 396 -21.46 -9.63 5.24
C ILE A 396 -22.95 -9.89 5.44
N THR A 397 -23.30 -10.37 6.64
CA THR A 397 -24.68 -10.59 7.08
C THR A 397 -25.07 -9.66 8.23
N LYS A 398 -24.08 -9.11 8.93
CA LYS A 398 -24.22 -8.12 10.01
C LYS A 398 -23.01 -7.21 10.06
N VAL A 399 -23.13 -6.09 10.76
CA VAL A 399 -22.08 -5.05 10.84
C VAL A 399 -20.77 -5.61 11.40
N GLU A 400 -20.83 -6.55 12.35
CA GLU A 400 -19.64 -7.17 12.95
C GLU A 400 -18.80 -7.95 11.94
N ASP A 401 -19.41 -8.49 10.88
CA ASP A 401 -18.66 -9.23 9.85
C ASP A 401 -17.68 -8.29 9.12
N ILE A 402 -18.00 -7.00 8.99
CA ILE A 402 -17.11 -6.00 8.37
C ILE A 402 -15.82 -5.86 9.17
N LYS A 403 -15.89 -5.85 10.50
CA LYS A 403 -14.70 -5.82 11.36
C LYS A 403 -13.83 -7.03 11.08
N ASP A 404 -14.41 -8.23 11.03
CA ASP A 404 -13.68 -9.48 10.85
C ASP A 404 -13.14 -9.67 9.41
N ARG A 405 -13.61 -8.87 8.44
CA ARG A 405 -13.10 -8.82 7.05
C ARG A 405 -12.13 -7.67 6.79
N TRP A 406 -12.13 -6.65 7.65
CA TRP A 406 -11.33 -5.43 7.48
C TRP A 406 -10.22 -5.33 8.52
N VAL A 407 -10.59 -5.23 9.80
CA VAL A 407 -9.66 -5.04 10.92
C VAL A 407 -8.75 -6.24 11.09
N ASP A 408 -9.23 -7.46 10.85
CA ASP A 408 -8.40 -8.65 11.03
C ASP A 408 -7.40 -8.86 9.86
N ASN A 409 -7.70 -8.32 8.67
CA ASN A 409 -6.93 -8.58 7.45
C ASN A 409 -5.96 -7.47 7.06
N PHE A 410 -6.29 -6.19 7.32
CA PHE A 410 -5.52 -5.06 6.81
C PHE A 410 -4.69 -4.36 7.89
N TYR A 411 -3.46 -4.00 7.49
CA TYR A 411 -2.47 -3.31 8.29
C TYR A 411 -1.95 -2.11 7.51
N PHE A 412 -1.81 -0.97 8.16
CA PHE A 412 -1.64 0.32 7.49
C PHE A 412 -0.31 0.95 7.92
N GLY A 413 0.64 1.09 7.00
CA GLY A 413 1.93 1.72 7.23
C GLY A 413 1.75 3.19 7.56
N ASN A 414 2.26 3.60 8.71
CA ASN A 414 2.15 4.94 9.25
C ASN A 414 3.54 5.50 9.51
N GLU A 415 3.83 6.63 8.86
CA GLU A 415 5.07 7.35 9.01
C GLU A 415 5.25 7.92 10.42
N ALA A 416 6.49 8.22 10.77
CA ALA A 416 6.89 8.51 12.14
C ALA A 416 6.18 9.72 12.76
N ASP A 417 6.00 10.80 12.00
CA ASP A 417 5.42 12.07 12.45
C ASP A 417 3.96 12.29 11.99
N ASP A 418 3.33 11.27 11.37
CA ASP A 418 1.95 11.35 10.90
C ASP A 418 0.96 11.41 12.08
N ARG A 419 0.57 12.63 12.42
CA ARG A 419 -0.39 12.92 13.48
C ARG A 419 -1.79 12.38 13.20
N THR A 420 -2.12 12.01 11.97
CA THR A 420 -3.45 11.46 11.63
C THR A 420 -3.68 10.06 12.21
N VAL A 421 -2.61 9.36 12.63
CA VAL A 421 -2.65 8.05 13.30
C VAL A 421 -3.60 8.00 14.50
N VAL A 422 -3.85 9.16 15.14
CA VAL A 422 -4.84 9.30 16.21
C VAL A 422 -6.21 8.73 15.82
N GLN A 423 -6.63 8.88 14.56
CA GLN A 423 -7.89 8.34 14.07
C GLN A 423 -7.89 6.80 14.01
N ALA A 424 -6.74 6.18 13.71
CA ALA A 424 -6.61 4.72 13.72
C ALA A 424 -6.80 4.15 15.14
N PHE A 425 -6.30 4.86 16.15
CA PHE A 425 -6.36 4.44 17.55
C PHE A 425 -7.55 5.00 18.35
N ASN A 426 -8.48 5.73 17.72
CA ASN A 426 -9.61 6.34 18.42
C ASN A 426 -10.86 5.44 18.38
N PRO A 427 -11.16 4.68 19.46
CA PRO A 427 -12.33 3.81 19.50
C PRO A 427 -13.66 4.58 19.60
N LYS A 428 -13.65 5.91 19.78
CA LYS A 428 -14.87 6.72 19.81
C LYS A 428 -15.33 7.09 18.41
N THR A 429 -14.41 7.22 17.45
CA THR A 429 -14.73 7.54 16.05
C THR A 429 -14.84 6.28 15.21
N ASN A 430 -14.09 5.24 15.52
CA ASN A 430 -14.25 3.93 14.89
C ASN A 430 -15.44 3.19 15.50
N GLN A 431 -16.45 2.89 14.67
CA GLN A 431 -17.63 2.12 15.09
C GLN A 431 -17.22 0.74 15.64
N LEU A 432 -18.06 0.13 16.47
CA LEU A 432 -17.74 -1.10 17.23
C LEU A 432 -16.59 -0.96 18.24
N GLY A 433 -16.07 0.25 18.49
CA GLY A 433 -15.05 0.50 19.51
C GLY A 433 -13.67 -0.07 19.18
N VAL A 434 -13.38 -0.30 17.90
CA VAL A 434 -12.13 -0.94 17.45
C VAL A 434 -11.03 0.06 17.14
N LYS A 435 -9.78 -0.40 17.26
CA LYS A 435 -8.61 0.29 16.71
C LYS A 435 -8.21 -0.39 15.40
N VAL A 436 -7.81 0.38 14.41
CA VAL A 436 -7.32 -0.13 13.14
C VAL A 436 -5.80 -0.38 13.25
N ASN A 437 -5.28 -1.42 12.60
CA ASN A 437 -3.89 -1.84 12.77
C ASN A 437 -2.91 -0.91 12.05
N ALA A 438 -2.38 0.09 12.75
CA ALA A 438 -1.26 0.89 12.24
C ALA A 438 0.08 0.15 12.42
N LEU A 439 0.97 0.25 11.44
CA LEU A 439 2.33 -0.28 11.45
C LEU A 439 3.33 0.87 11.43
N TYR A 440 4.28 0.89 12.37
CA TYR A 440 5.36 1.86 12.35
C TYR A 440 6.24 1.70 11.11
N SER A 441 6.31 2.75 10.31
CA SER A 441 7.10 2.83 9.08
C SER A 441 7.98 4.05 9.21
N SER A 442 9.30 3.91 9.25
CA SER A 442 10.13 5.11 9.36
C SER A 442 10.24 5.86 8.03
N ASP A 443 10.14 5.16 6.90
CA ASP A 443 10.45 5.65 5.56
C ASP A 443 11.90 6.17 5.42
N SER A 444 12.81 5.61 6.22
CA SER A 444 14.20 6.06 6.23
C SER A 444 14.88 5.79 4.89
N GLY A 445 15.41 6.85 4.29
CA GLY A 445 15.99 6.83 2.95
C GLY A 445 15.39 7.88 2.01
N HIS A 446 14.21 8.41 2.34
CA HIS A 446 13.50 9.43 1.58
C HIS A 446 13.59 10.86 2.18
N TRP A 447 12.93 11.82 1.53
CA TRP A 447 13.10 13.26 1.75
C TRP A 447 12.26 13.80 2.93
N ASP A 448 11.17 13.11 3.24
CA ASP A 448 10.29 13.21 4.41
C ASP A 448 10.99 12.77 5.70
N VAL A 449 12.10 12.03 5.61
CA VAL A 449 12.96 11.69 6.76
C VAL A 449 14.29 12.44 6.68
N PRO A 450 14.36 13.71 7.11
CA PRO A 450 15.58 14.52 6.99
C PRO A 450 16.68 14.10 7.97
N GLU A 451 16.35 13.41 9.06
CA GLU A 451 17.29 13.01 10.11
C GLU A 451 16.98 11.61 10.66
N PHE A 452 17.87 10.67 10.37
CA PHE A 452 17.74 9.27 10.77
C PHE A 452 17.64 9.07 12.28
N THR A 453 18.21 9.97 13.09
CA THR A 453 18.24 9.87 14.55
C THR A 453 16.96 10.35 15.26
N GLU A 454 15.97 10.86 14.53
CA GLU A 454 14.79 11.52 15.10
C GLU A 454 13.49 10.70 14.96
N THR A 455 13.42 9.78 14.00
CA THR A 455 12.22 9.02 13.63
C THR A 455 11.41 8.45 14.81
N LEU A 456 11.97 7.56 15.65
CA LEU A 456 11.21 7.02 16.80
C LEU A 456 10.83 8.12 17.80
N ALA A 457 11.69 9.13 17.98
CA ALA A 457 11.43 10.22 18.90
C ALA A 457 10.31 11.15 18.43
N GLU A 458 10.17 11.37 17.12
CA GLU A 458 9.06 12.12 16.51
C GLU A 458 7.74 11.39 16.74
N THR A 459 7.73 10.06 16.56
CA THR A 459 6.56 9.24 16.93
C THR A 459 6.24 9.33 18.42
N TYR A 460 7.25 9.32 19.28
CA TYR A 460 7.05 9.44 20.73
C TYR A 460 6.61 10.84 21.16
N ASP A 461 6.89 11.88 20.38
CA ASP A 461 6.38 13.23 20.65
C ASP A 461 4.85 13.27 20.56
N LEU A 462 4.21 12.40 19.75
CA LEU A 462 2.76 12.25 19.76
C LEU A 462 2.21 11.81 21.13
N VAL A 463 2.98 11.02 21.88
CA VAL A 463 2.64 10.64 23.27
C VAL A 463 2.80 11.85 24.20
N LYS A 464 3.92 12.59 24.08
CA LYS A 464 4.18 13.78 24.91
C LYS A 464 3.13 14.87 24.70
N ASP A 465 2.65 15.00 23.46
CA ASP A 465 1.59 15.94 23.09
C ASP A 465 0.19 15.48 23.53
N GLY A 466 0.06 14.25 24.02
CA GLY A 466 -1.23 13.64 24.38
C GLY A 466 -2.11 13.29 23.18
N ALA A 467 -1.53 13.19 21.97
CA ALA A 467 -2.26 12.78 20.77
C ALA A 467 -2.57 11.28 20.78
N ILE A 468 -1.63 10.46 21.24
CA ILE A 468 -1.80 9.02 21.44
C ILE A 468 -1.32 8.63 22.85
N THR A 469 -1.77 7.47 23.35
CA THR A 469 -1.30 6.93 24.63
C THR A 469 0.02 6.15 24.49
N GLU A 470 0.70 5.84 25.60
CA GLU A 470 1.86 4.93 25.58
C GLU A 470 1.48 3.52 25.08
N GLU A 471 0.24 3.07 25.32
CA GLU A 471 -0.27 1.80 24.81
C GLU A 471 -0.46 1.84 23.28
N ASP A 472 -0.95 2.96 22.75
CA ASP A 472 -1.07 3.17 21.30
C ASP A 472 0.30 3.21 20.64
N PHE A 473 1.27 3.91 21.26
CA PHE A 473 2.65 3.93 20.81
C PHE A 473 3.25 2.51 20.76
N LYS A 474 3.10 1.72 21.84
CA LYS A 474 3.51 0.31 21.85
C LYS A 474 2.81 -0.50 20.76
N SER A 475 1.53 -0.22 20.51
CA SER A 475 0.76 -0.90 19.48
C SER A 475 1.31 -0.60 18.08
N LEU A 476 1.64 0.66 17.81
CA LEU A 476 2.22 1.14 16.56
C LEU A 476 3.60 0.53 16.28
N VAL A 477 4.52 0.60 17.27
CA VAL A 477 5.94 0.27 17.06
C VAL A 477 6.30 -1.19 17.36
N PHE A 478 5.40 -1.93 18.01
CA PHE A 478 5.66 -3.30 18.42
C PHE A 478 4.48 -4.25 18.23
N THR A 479 3.35 -4.05 18.92
CA THR A 479 2.29 -5.07 18.99
C THR A 479 1.70 -5.38 17.61
N ASN A 480 1.36 -4.36 16.82
CA ASN A 480 0.80 -4.56 15.48
C ASN A 480 1.85 -5.10 14.49
N PRO A 481 3.08 -4.56 14.39
CA PRO A 481 4.16 -5.18 13.62
C PRO A 481 4.42 -6.64 13.97
N TYR A 482 4.52 -6.96 15.27
CA TYR A 482 4.76 -8.30 15.74
C TYR A 482 3.62 -9.23 15.35
N ASN A 483 2.36 -8.82 15.58
CA ASN A 483 1.17 -9.59 15.21
C ASN A 483 1.06 -9.79 13.70
N PHE A 484 1.38 -8.76 12.90
CA PHE A 484 1.39 -8.86 11.44
C PHE A 484 2.34 -9.97 11.02
N TYR A 485 3.64 -9.83 11.30
CA TYR A 485 4.65 -10.78 10.82
C TYR A 485 4.52 -12.18 11.40
N THR A 486 3.96 -12.33 12.61
CA THR A 486 3.82 -13.65 13.26
C THR A 486 2.49 -14.36 13.01
N ALA A 487 1.50 -13.69 12.39
CA ALA A 487 0.17 -14.25 12.16
C ALA A 487 0.19 -15.62 11.46
N ASN A 488 0.96 -15.72 10.38
CA ASN A 488 1.12 -16.96 9.59
C ASN A 488 2.48 -17.65 9.81
N ASN A 489 3.39 -17.04 10.59
CA ASN A 489 4.71 -17.60 10.89
C ASN A 489 5.19 -17.19 12.29
N LYS A 490 4.92 -18.04 13.28
CA LYS A 490 5.35 -17.80 14.68
C LYS A 490 6.87 -17.72 14.86
N ASP A 491 7.64 -18.27 13.92
CA ASP A 491 9.11 -18.31 13.94
C ASP A 491 9.74 -17.13 13.16
N PHE A 492 8.96 -16.14 12.71
CA PHE A 492 9.46 -15.00 11.93
C PHE A 492 10.70 -14.35 12.58
N PHE A 493 10.60 -14.03 13.87
CA PHE A 493 11.65 -13.38 14.67
C PHE A 493 12.62 -14.34 15.37
N LYS A 494 12.59 -15.64 15.05
CA LYS A 494 13.52 -16.60 15.68
C LYS A 494 14.97 -16.28 15.30
N GLY A 495 15.84 -16.20 16.31
CA GLY A 495 17.25 -15.86 16.17
C GLY A 495 17.53 -14.38 15.90
N THR A 496 16.57 -13.49 16.17
CA THR A 496 16.71 -12.04 15.97
C THR A 496 16.78 -11.28 17.29
N ALA A 497 17.18 -10.01 17.23
CA ALA A 497 17.20 -9.10 18.37
C ALA A 497 15.81 -8.94 19.04
N VAL A 498 14.72 -9.12 18.27
CA VAL A 498 13.34 -9.10 18.80
C VAL A 498 13.12 -10.28 19.74
N GLU A 499 13.46 -11.51 19.31
CA GLU A 499 13.33 -12.69 20.18
C GLU A 499 14.22 -12.58 21.42
N GLU A 500 15.46 -12.10 21.27
CA GLU A 500 16.37 -11.91 22.39
C GLU A 500 15.78 -10.97 23.44
N LYS A 501 15.29 -9.80 23.01
CA LYS A 501 14.73 -8.79 23.92
C LYS A 501 13.46 -9.29 24.60
N LEU A 502 12.59 -10.03 23.90
CA LEU A 502 11.41 -10.65 24.51
C LEU A 502 11.76 -11.68 25.59
N LYS A 503 12.80 -12.50 25.39
CA LYS A 503 13.30 -13.44 26.41
C LYS A 503 13.85 -12.71 27.64
N GLN A 504 14.58 -11.61 27.43
CA GLN A 504 15.10 -10.79 28.52
C GLN A 504 13.97 -10.15 29.34
N SER A 505 12.95 -9.61 28.68
CA SER A 505 11.80 -8.99 29.36
C SER A 505 10.96 -10.01 30.14
N ALA A 506 10.74 -11.21 29.59
CA ALA A 506 10.04 -12.29 30.30
C ALA A 506 10.79 -12.73 31.56
N THR A 507 12.13 -12.80 31.50
CA THR A 507 12.97 -13.14 32.65
C THR A 507 12.90 -12.06 33.74
N LYS A 508 12.89 -10.77 33.35
CA LYS A 508 12.74 -9.66 34.30
C LYS A 508 11.36 -9.60 34.96
N GLN A 509 10.29 -10.03 34.29
CA GLN A 509 8.95 -10.10 34.88
C GLN A 509 8.77 -11.29 35.82
N ALA A 510 9.57 -12.35 35.65
CA ALA A 510 9.55 -13.54 36.50
C ALA A 510 10.46 -13.45 37.74
N ALA A 511 11.38 -12.48 37.77
CA ALA A 511 12.27 -12.17 38.88
C ALA A 511 11.69 -11.03 39.73
#